data_AF-A0A953DFG3-F1
#
_entry.id   AF-A0A953DFG3-F1
#
_cell.length_a   1.000
_cell.length_b   1.000
_cell.length_c   1.000
_cell.angle_alpha   90.00
_cell.angle_beta   90.00
_cell.angle_gamma   90.00
#
_symmetry.space_group_name_H-M   'P 1'
#
loop_
_entity.id
_entity.type
_entity.pdbx_description
1 polymer ?
#
loop_
_entity_poly.entity_id
_entity_poly.type
_entity_poly.pdbx_seq_one_letter_code
_entity_poly.pdbx_strand_id
1 'polypeptide(L)'
;MMRVVALCLMVATSALAQQPPKVHVWDVPQALDAVDVPGRVEAGGLPVAIHAVRSKQTVDQLLQHFRTEFTKKGLFLPPPEHLTLRTTLSQVTGLDPDTFIAYTVFLQPNADGTTTALITETFLAERRAPGEVDFAPVMPGARGVIQSRTEGLRMVSYRAPATEEEAWAFHRAVFAEAAYKETAPGVFEHDGTALRVVIQPLSKQEVAVSVMEGAAARQPVEDPLGEDEPSP
;
A
#
# COMPACT_ATOMS: atom_id res chain seq x y z
N MET A 1 59.06 22.33 -14.53
CA MET A 1 57.96 22.35 -13.53
C MET A 1 56.65 22.16 -14.28
N MET A 2 56.01 21.00 -14.07
CA MET A 2 54.90 20.47 -14.86
C MET A 2 53.57 20.89 -14.21
N ARG A 3 52.68 21.58 -14.94
CA ARG A 3 51.32 21.92 -14.46
C ARG A 3 50.39 20.76 -14.83
N VAL A 4 49.87 20.07 -13.81
CA VAL A 4 48.84 19.04 -13.96
C VAL A 4 47.49 19.74 -14.12
N VAL A 5 46.81 19.49 -15.24
CA VAL A 5 45.43 19.87 -15.50
C VAL A 5 44.54 18.78 -14.92
N ALA A 6 43.78 19.10 -13.86
CA ALA A 6 42.75 18.21 -13.33
C ALA A 6 41.43 18.47 -14.06
N LEU A 7 41.07 17.58 -14.98
CA LEU A 7 39.79 17.56 -15.68
C LEU A 7 38.80 16.74 -14.84
N CYS A 8 37.94 17.39 -14.06
CA CYS A 8 36.82 16.75 -13.39
C CYS A 8 35.72 16.42 -14.41
N LEU A 9 35.65 15.17 -14.87
CA LEU A 9 34.44 14.64 -15.50
C LEU A 9 33.35 14.46 -14.43
N MET A 10 32.36 15.35 -14.42
CA MET A 10 31.10 15.09 -13.74
C MET A 10 30.26 14.16 -14.60
N VAL A 11 30.19 12.88 -14.21
CA VAL A 11 29.21 11.94 -14.75
C VAL A 11 27.87 12.28 -14.11
N ALA A 12 27.05 13.05 -14.82
CA ALA A 12 25.65 13.23 -14.46
C ALA A 12 24.91 11.93 -14.79
N THR A 13 24.75 11.04 -13.82
CA THR A 13 23.79 9.95 -13.89
C THR A 13 22.40 10.55 -13.78
N SER A 14 21.78 10.83 -14.93
CA SER A 14 20.34 11.08 -14.99
C SER A 14 19.62 9.80 -14.59
N ALA A 15 19.19 9.72 -13.33
CA ALA A 15 18.15 8.79 -12.94
C ALA A 15 16.89 9.16 -13.73
N LEU A 16 16.65 8.47 -14.83
CA LEU A 16 15.33 8.41 -15.45
C LEU A 16 14.41 7.83 -14.38
N ALA A 17 13.67 8.71 -13.69
CA ALA A 17 12.54 8.31 -12.89
C ALA A 17 11.61 7.53 -13.82
N GLN A 18 11.63 6.20 -13.72
CA GLN A 18 10.70 5.34 -14.44
C GLN A 18 9.31 5.78 -14.00
N GLN A 19 8.54 6.35 -14.93
CA GLN A 19 7.14 6.68 -14.65
C GLN A 19 6.47 5.41 -14.16
N PRO A 20 5.73 5.45 -13.04
CA PRO A 20 5.05 4.27 -12.52
C PRO A 20 4.20 3.68 -13.65
N PRO A 21 4.28 2.36 -13.90
CA PRO A 21 3.56 1.76 -15.01
C PRO A 21 2.08 2.14 -14.94
N LYS A 22 1.57 2.62 -16.09
CA LYS A 22 0.19 3.08 -16.23
C LYS A 22 -0.74 1.91 -15.96
N VAL A 23 -1.58 2.07 -14.94
CA VAL A 23 -2.63 1.13 -14.58
C VAL A 23 -3.48 0.78 -15.80
N HIS A 24 -3.72 -0.51 -16.03
CA HIS A 24 -4.47 -1.00 -17.16
C HIS A 24 -5.96 -1.04 -16.84
N VAL A 25 -6.75 -0.28 -17.59
CA VAL A 25 -8.20 -0.31 -17.49
C VAL A 25 -8.73 -1.47 -18.34
N TRP A 26 -9.22 -2.52 -17.67
CA TRP A 26 -9.85 -3.66 -18.33
C TRP A 26 -11.32 -3.39 -18.63
N ASP A 27 -11.77 -3.76 -19.83
CA ASP A 27 -13.18 -3.71 -20.19
C ASP A 27 -13.98 -4.75 -19.39
N VAL A 28 -15.04 -4.30 -18.71
CA VAL A 28 -15.94 -5.18 -17.96
C VAL A 28 -17.34 -5.07 -18.56
N PRO A 29 -17.87 -6.14 -19.18
CA PRO A 29 -19.13 -6.09 -19.88
C PRO A 29 -20.29 -5.82 -18.92
N GLN A 30 -21.22 -4.96 -19.34
CA GLN A 30 -22.39 -4.55 -18.55
C GLN A 30 -22.04 -4.08 -17.13
N ALA A 31 -20.94 -3.32 -17.00
CA ALA A 31 -20.58 -2.64 -15.77
C ALA A 31 -21.72 -1.71 -15.31
N LEU A 32 -22.04 -1.78 -14.03
CA LEU A 32 -23.01 -0.94 -13.34
C LEU A 32 -22.32 0.20 -12.62
N ASP A 33 -21.29 -0.15 -11.85
CA ASP A 33 -20.50 0.79 -11.05
C ASP A 33 -19.04 0.35 -11.05
N ALA A 34 -18.12 1.31 -10.94
CA ALA A 34 -16.70 1.07 -10.77
C ALA A 34 -16.17 1.89 -9.60
N VAL A 35 -15.34 1.27 -8.78
CA VAL A 35 -14.62 1.90 -7.67
C VAL A 35 -13.15 1.60 -7.87
N ASP A 36 -12.38 2.65 -8.13
CA ASP A 36 -10.93 2.59 -8.13
C ASP A 36 -10.42 2.80 -6.71
N VAL A 37 -9.55 1.92 -6.24
CA VAL A 37 -8.82 2.17 -4.99
C VAL A 37 -7.64 3.07 -5.33
N PRO A 38 -7.61 4.33 -4.83
CA PRO A 38 -6.53 5.24 -5.18
C PRO A 38 -5.19 4.74 -4.61
N GLY A 39 -4.17 4.70 -5.48
CA GLY A 39 -2.81 4.30 -5.12
C GLY A 39 -2.50 2.82 -5.31
N ARG A 40 -1.29 2.41 -4.91
CA ARG A 40 -0.86 1.00 -4.88
C ARG A 40 -0.78 0.54 -3.42
N VAL A 41 -1.31 -0.64 -3.13
CA VAL A 41 -1.22 -1.32 -1.84
C VAL A 41 -0.09 -2.35 -1.90
N GLU A 42 0.77 -2.40 -0.90
CA GLU A 42 1.79 -3.46 -0.78
C GLU A 42 1.17 -4.73 -0.18
N ALA A 43 1.18 -5.82 -0.93
CA ALA A 43 0.76 -7.14 -0.49
C ALA A 43 1.94 -8.11 -0.52
N GLY A 44 2.55 -8.38 0.64
CA GLY A 44 3.66 -9.32 0.75
C GLY A 44 4.96 -8.86 0.05
N GLY A 45 5.23 -7.55 0.04
CA GLY A 45 6.38 -6.96 -0.64
C GLY A 45 6.15 -6.66 -2.13
N LEU A 46 4.90 -6.79 -2.60
CA LEU A 46 4.53 -6.54 -3.98
C LEU A 46 3.54 -5.37 -4.05
N PRO A 47 3.82 -4.31 -4.83
CA PRO A 47 2.84 -3.28 -5.12
C PRO A 47 1.66 -3.87 -5.90
N VAL A 48 0.45 -3.52 -5.50
CA VAL A 48 -0.81 -3.97 -6.10
C VAL A 48 -1.73 -2.79 -6.36
N ALA A 49 -2.17 -2.59 -7.60
CA ALA A 49 -3.30 -1.70 -7.92
C ALA A 49 -4.61 -2.50 -7.89
N ILE A 50 -5.71 -1.89 -7.43
CA ILE A 50 -6.99 -2.59 -7.23
C ILE A 50 -8.13 -1.78 -7.85
N HIS A 51 -8.92 -2.45 -8.69
CA HIS A 51 -10.13 -1.93 -9.34
C HIS A 51 -11.29 -2.85 -9.06
N ALA A 52 -12.37 -2.33 -8.47
CA ALA A 52 -13.58 -3.09 -8.24
C ALA A 52 -14.65 -2.64 -9.23
N VAL A 53 -15.16 -3.57 -10.04
CA VAL A 53 -16.23 -3.28 -11.00
C VAL A 53 -17.40 -4.23 -10.76
N ARG A 54 -18.59 -3.67 -10.59
CA ARG A 54 -19.82 -4.44 -10.46
C ARG A 54 -20.48 -4.60 -11.82
N SER A 55 -20.87 -5.82 -12.19
CA SER A 55 -21.45 -6.15 -13.50
C SER A 55 -22.75 -6.94 -13.36
N LYS A 56 -23.64 -6.79 -14.35
CA LYS A 56 -24.84 -7.64 -14.51
C LYS A 56 -24.54 -9.06 -15.00
N GLN A 57 -23.32 -9.32 -15.45
CA GLN A 57 -22.92 -10.64 -15.93
C GLN A 57 -22.76 -11.63 -14.78
N THR A 58 -22.93 -12.92 -15.09
CA THR A 58 -22.64 -14.00 -14.15
C THR A 58 -21.13 -14.22 -14.00
N VAL A 59 -20.75 -14.94 -12.94
CA VAL A 59 -19.36 -15.35 -12.70
C VAL A 59 -18.77 -16.07 -13.92
N ASP A 60 -19.47 -17.05 -14.50
CA ASP A 60 -18.96 -17.82 -15.64
C ASP A 60 -18.78 -16.96 -16.90
N GLN A 61 -19.71 -16.03 -17.16
CA GLN A 61 -19.62 -15.11 -18.28
C GLN A 61 -18.39 -14.20 -18.16
N LEU A 62 -18.16 -13.63 -16.96
CA LEU A 62 -17.00 -12.79 -16.71
C LEU A 62 -15.69 -13.59 -16.74
N LEU A 63 -15.68 -14.81 -16.18
CA LEU A 63 -14.50 -15.66 -16.21
C LEU A 63 -14.07 -15.97 -17.65
N GLN A 64 -15.02 -16.32 -18.51
CA GLN A 64 -14.77 -16.56 -19.93
C GLN A 64 -14.32 -15.29 -20.66
N HIS A 65 -14.95 -14.14 -20.38
CA HIS A 65 -14.56 -12.85 -20.94
C HIS A 65 -13.10 -12.52 -20.63
N PHE A 66 -12.71 -12.54 -19.35
CA PHE A 66 -11.35 -12.20 -18.95
C PHE A 66 -10.32 -13.20 -19.44
N ARG A 67 -10.62 -14.51 -19.48
CA ARG A 67 -9.73 -15.50 -20.13
C ARG A 67 -9.49 -15.16 -21.60
N THR A 68 -10.55 -14.77 -22.31
CA THR A 68 -10.48 -14.41 -23.72
C THR A 68 -9.65 -13.15 -23.92
N GLU A 69 -9.90 -12.10 -23.14
CA GLU A 69 -9.15 -10.84 -23.22
C GLU A 69 -7.68 -11.03 -22.82
N PHE A 70 -7.38 -11.79 -21.76
CA PHE A 70 -5.99 -12.09 -21.37
C PHE A 70 -5.25 -12.85 -22.47
N THR A 71 -5.89 -13.86 -23.07
CA THR A 71 -5.31 -14.62 -24.19
C THR A 71 -5.06 -13.72 -25.41
N LYS A 72 -6.03 -12.87 -25.75
CA LYS A 72 -5.93 -11.90 -26.86
C LYS A 72 -4.82 -10.87 -26.65
N LYS A 73 -4.53 -10.52 -25.39
CA LYS A 73 -3.41 -9.65 -25.00
C LYS A 73 -2.07 -10.38 -24.93
N GLY A 74 -2.04 -11.69 -25.17
CA GLY A 74 -0.81 -12.49 -25.13
C GLY A 74 -0.30 -12.76 -23.71
N LEU A 75 -1.15 -12.58 -22.68
CA LEU A 75 -0.76 -12.89 -21.31
C LEU A 75 -0.57 -14.40 -21.13
N PHE A 76 0.42 -14.78 -20.35
CA PHE A 76 0.60 -16.15 -19.90
C PHE A 76 -0.45 -16.48 -18.84
N LEU A 77 -1.34 -17.43 -19.14
CA LEU A 77 -2.29 -17.97 -18.18
C LEU A 77 -1.67 -19.21 -17.53
N PRO A 78 -1.36 -19.19 -16.22
CA PRO A 78 -0.84 -20.37 -15.53
C PRO A 78 -1.88 -21.51 -15.56
N PRO A 79 -1.44 -22.76 -15.77
CA PRO A 79 -2.31 -23.92 -15.63
C PRO A 79 -2.96 -23.98 -14.24
N PRO A 80 -4.22 -24.47 -14.11
CA PRO A 80 -4.93 -24.53 -12.83
C PRO A 80 -4.15 -25.25 -11.72
N GLU A 81 -3.38 -26.28 -12.06
CA GLU A 81 -2.54 -27.06 -11.16
C GLU A 81 -1.38 -26.27 -10.54
N HIS A 82 -1.01 -25.12 -11.13
CA HIS A 82 0.06 -24.25 -10.63
C HIS A 82 -0.46 -23.08 -9.79
N LEU A 83 -1.79 -22.92 -9.66
CA LEU A 83 -2.39 -21.91 -8.81
C LEU A 83 -2.24 -22.33 -7.35
N THR A 84 -1.31 -21.69 -6.64
CA THR A 84 -1.03 -21.95 -5.21
C THR A 84 -2.09 -21.39 -4.28
N LEU A 85 -2.84 -20.38 -4.73
CA LEU A 85 -3.95 -19.76 -4.01
C LEU A 85 -5.25 -20.54 -4.26
N ARG A 86 -5.56 -21.46 -3.35
CA ARG A 86 -6.88 -22.11 -3.28
C ARG A 86 -7.88 -21.17 -2.59
N THR A 87 -8.25 -20.09 -3.26
CA THR A 87 -9.37 -19.27 -2.80
C THR A 87 -10.68 -19.98 -3.15
N THR A 88 -11.75 -19.72 -2.39
CA THR A 88 -13.10 -20.18 -2.73
C THR A 88 -13.73 -19.36 -3.86
N LEU A 89 -13.11 -18.24 -4.24
CA LEU A 89 -13.60 -17.35 -5.27
C LEU A 89 -13.17 -17.86 -6.65
N SER A 90 -14.06 -17.71 -7.62
CA SER A 90 -13.68 -17.94 -9.02
C SER A 90 -12.70 -16.85 -9.45
N GLN A 91 -11.57 -17.25 -10.02
CA GLN A 91 -10.53 -16.30 -10.42
C GLN A 91 -9.85 -16.68 -11.73
N VAL A 92 -9.28 -15.68 -12.39
CA VAL A 92 -8.37 -15.83 -13.53
C VAL A 92 -7.16 -14.95 -13.30
N THR A 93 -5.98 -15.51 -13.57
CA THR A 93 -4.70 -14.79 -13.49
C THR A 93 -4.02 -14.84 -14.85
N GLY A 94 -3.46 -13.71 -15.29
CA GLY A 94 -2.63 -13.60 -16.47
C GLY A 94 -1.35 -12.84 -16.14
N LEU A 95 -0.20 -13.37 -16.56
CA LEU A 95 1.10 -12.73 -16.41
C LEU A 95 1.53 -12.11 -17.74
N ASP A 96 1.88 -10.84 -17.72
CA ASP A 96 2.60 -10.20 -18.82
C ASP A 96 4.11 -10.54 -18.69
N PRO A 97 4.68 -11.35 -19.60
CA PRO A 97 6.08 -11.77 -19.50
C PRO A 97 7.07 -10.64 -19.83
N ASP A 98 6.61 -9.56 -20.49
CA ASP A 98 7.46 -8.44 -20.87
C ASP A 98 7.54 -7.41 -19.75
N THR A 99 6.41 -7.10 -19.11
CA THR A 99 6.34 -6.10 -18.02
C THR A 99 6.43 -6.70 -16.63
N PHE A 100 6.35 -8.03 -16.49
CA PHE A 100 6.25 -8.74 -15.21
C PHE A 100 5.10 -8.23 -14.32
N ILE A 101 3.99 -7.83 -14.94
CA ILE A 101 2.75 -7.49 -14.24
C ILE A 101 1.84 -8.71 -14.25
N ALA A 102 1.39 -9.14 -13.07
CA ALA A 102 0.37 -10.17 -12.93
C ALA A 102 -1.00 -9.53 -12.71
N TYR A 103 -1.91 -9.77 -13.65
CA TYR A 103 -3.31 -9.36 -13.55
C TYR A 103 -4.12 -10.51 -12.96
N THR A 104 -4.83 -10.29 -11.86
CA THR A 104 -5.76 -11.28 -11.29
C THR A 104 -7.14 -10.68 -11.17
N VAL A 105 -8.15 -11.40 -11.63
CA VAL A 105 -9.55 -11.03 -11.44
C VAL A 105 -10.19 -12.03 -10.48
N PHE A 106 -10.64 -11.55 -9.33
CA PHE A 106 -11.47 -12.33 -8.42
C PHE A 106 -12.94 -11.98 -8.67
N LEU A 107 -13.79 -13.00 -8.80
CA LEU A 107 -15.20 -12.86 -9.10
C LEU A 107 -16.01 -13.27 -7.87
N GLN A 108 -16.76 -12.31 -7.34
CA GLN A 108 -17.64 -12.50 -6.19
C GLN A 108 -19.11 -12.32 -6.61
N PRO A 109 -19.94 -13.37 -6.51
CA PRO A 109 -21.38 -13.21 -6.74
C PRO A 109 -22.03 -12.38 -5.63
N ASN A 110 -22.96 -11.50 -5.99
CA ASN A 110 -23.74 -10.69 -5.06
C ASN A 110 -25.15 -11.27 -4.86
N ALA A 111 -25.79 -10.95 -3.73
CA ALA A 111 -27.12 -11.46 -3.39
C ALA A 111 -28.23 -11.02 -4.37
N ASP A 112 -28.04 -9.90 -5.05
CA ASP A 112 -28.97 -9.37 -6.06
C ASP A 112 -28.74 -9.91 -7.49
N GLY A 113 -27.90 -10.93 -7.64
CA GLY A 113 -27.63 -11.60 -8.90
C GLY A 113 -26.60 -10.89 -9.79
N THR A 114 -26.02 -9.77 -9.35
CA THR A 114 -24.86 -9.16 -10.01
C THR A 114 -23.56 -9.86 -9.59
N THR A 115 -22.45 -9.58 -10.29
CA THR A 115 -21.12 -10.07 -9.93
C THR A 115 -20.16 -8.91 -9.75
N THR A 116 -19.37 -8.91 -8.68
CA THR A 116 -18.27 -7.98 -8.47
C THR A 116 -16.97 -8.60 -8.98
N ALA A 117 -16.31 -7.93 -9.91
CA ALA A 117 -14.97 -8.25 -10.37
C ALA A 117 -13.96 -7.37 -9.63
N LEU A 118 -13.12 -7.98 -8.80
CA LEU A 118 -11.98 -7.34 -8.18
C LEU A 118 -10.74 -7.63 -9.03
N ILE A 119 -10.31 -6.62 -9.78
CA ILE A 119 -9.20 -6.68 -10.72
C ILE A 119 -7.97 -6.11 -10.03
N THR A 120 -6.93 -6.92 -9.92
CA THR A 120 -5.68 -6.56 -9.26
C THR A 120 -4.52 -6.61 -10.22
N GLU A 121 -3.65 -5.61 -10.19
CA GLU A 121 -2.40 -5.58 -10.94
C GLU A 121 -1.22 -5.66 -9.97
N THR A 122 -0.48 -6.75 -10.03
CA THR A 122 0.67 -6.99 -9.14
C THR A 122 1.96 -6.76 -9.91
N PHE A 123 2.76 -5.80 -9.47
CA PHE A 123 4.00 -5.38 -10.14
C PHE A 123 5.18 -6.25 -9.65
N LEU A 124 5.41 -7.41 -10.27
CA LEU A 124 6.39 -8.39 -9.78
C LEU A 124 7.84 -7.91 -9.92
N ALA A 125 8.13 -7.09 -10.92
CA ALA A 125 9.44 -6.46 -11.09
C ALA A 125 9.78 -5.46 -9.97
N GLU A 126 8.75 -4.91 -9.29
CA GLU A 126 8.91 -3.94 -8.20
C GLU A 126 8.97 -4.61 -6.82
N ARG A 127 9.15 -5.94 -6.77
CA ARG A 127 9.18 -6.69 -5.51
C ARG A 127 10.24 -6.13 -4.57
N ARG A 128 9.79 -5.65 -3.41
CA ARG A 128 10.67 -5.25 -2.31
C ARG A 128 10.89 -6.41 -1.35
N ALA A 129 12.02 -6.37 -0.65
CA ALA A 129 12.24 -7.30 0.44
C ALA A 129 11.11 -7.11 1.49
N PRO A 130 10.49 -8.19 1.99
CA PRO A 130 9.49 -8.08 3.04
C PRO A 130 10.07 -7.30 4.23
N GLY A 131 9.48 -6.16 4.59
CA GLY A 131 9.85 -5.38 5.78
C GLY A 131 10.64 -4.09 5.54
N GLU A 132 10.96 -3.68 4.31
CA GLU A 132 11.44 -2.32 4.05
C GLU A 132 10.29 -1.31 4.14
N VAL A 133 10.08 -0.77 5.33
CA VAL A 133 9.14 0.33 5.58
C VAL A 133 9.94 1.62 5.74
N ASP A 134 9.73 2.57 4.84
CA ASP A 134 10.56 3.77 4.69
C ASP A 134 10.24 4.89 5.69
N PHE A 135 9.14 4.77 6.44
CA PHE A 135 8.63 5.84 7.31
C PHE A 135 8.45 5.44 8.78
N ALA A 136 8.42 4.15 9.07
CA ALA A 136 8.21 3.63 10.40
C ALA A 136 8.95 2.29 10.58
N PRO A 137 9.71 2.11 11.66
CA PRO A 137 10.34 0.83 11.95
C PRO A 137 9.32 -0.24 12.26
N VAL A 138 9.59 -1.46 11.82
CA VAL A 138 8.78 -2.66 12.09
C VAL A 138 9.44 -3.53 13.13
N MET A 139 8.64 -4.21 13.95
CA MET A 139 9.17 -5.11 14.97
C MET A 139 9.94 -6.30 14.35
N PRO A 140 11.00 -6.79 15.00
CA PRO A 140 11.66 -8.03 14.62
C PRO A 140 10.67 -9.19 14.54
N GLY A 141 10.79 -10.01 13.50
CA GLY A 141 9.88 -11.14 13.28
C GLY A 141 8.50 -10.75 12.78
N ALA A 142 8.30 -9.50 12.33
CA ALA A 142 7.06 -9.07 11.69
C ALA A 142 6.67 -9.95 10.50
N ARG A 143 5.37 -10.22 10.37
CA ARG A 143 4.76 -11.02 9.30
C ARG A 143 3.54 -10.32 8.75
N GLY A 144 3.24 -10.58 7.47
CA GLY A 144 2.09 -9.98 6.81
C GLY A 144 2.15 -8.45 6.81
N VAL A 145 3.35 -7.91 6.57
CA VAL A 145 3.55 -6.46 6.45
C VAL A 145 2.79 -5.98 5.21
N ILE A 146 1.87 -5.05 5.45
CA ILE A 146 1.05 -4.38 4.44
C ILE A 146 1.38 -2.90 4.55
N GLN A 147 1.81 -2.28 3.46
CA GLN A 147 2.03 -0.83 3.39
C GLN A 147 0.99 -0.22 2.44
N SER A 148 0.47 0.95 2.80
CA SER A 148 -0.41 1.74 1.94
C SER A 148 0.06 3.19 1.90
N ARG A 149 -0.04 3.81 0.73
CA ARG A 149 0.28 5.22 0.53
C ARG A 149 -0.85 5.87 -0.25
N THR A 150 -1.55 6.77 0.40
CA THR A 150 -2.54 7.66 -0.20
C THR A 150 -2.12 9.11 0.00
N GLU A 151 -2.74 10.04 -0.72
CA GLU A 151 -2.41 11.46 -0.61
C GLU A 151 -2.55 11.93 0.86
N GLY A 152 -1.44 12.36 1.46
CA GLY A 152 -1.39 12.84 2.84
C GLY A 152 -1.33 11.77 3.94
N LEU A 153 -1.30 10.47 3.61
CA LEU A 153 -1.26 9.39 4.61
C LEU A 153 -0.37 8.22 4.16
N ARG A 154 0.57 7.81 5.02
CA ARG A 154 1.30 6.54 4.90
C ARG A 154 0.88 5.61 6.02
N MET A 155 0.59 4.34 5.71
CA MET A 155 0.22 3.34 6.71
C MET A 155 1.04 2.08 6.54
N VAL A 156 1.42 1.45 7.64
CA VAL A 156 1.93 0.10 7.69
C VAL A 156 1.15 -0.69 8.73
N SER A 157 0.76 -1.91 8.40
CA SER A 157 0.16 -2.86 9.33
C SER A 157 0.89 -4.20 9.25
N TYR A 158 1.10 -4.87 10.39
CA TYR A 158 1.75 -6.17 10.45
C TYR A 158 1.37 -6.94 11.72
N ARG A 159 1.77 -8.21 11.79
CA ARG A 159 1.71 -9.03 13.01
C ARG A 159 3.12 -9.30 13.53
N ALA A 160 3.31 -9.36 14.83
CA ALA A 160 4.60 -9.67 15.45
C ALA A 160 4.45 -10.63 16.63
N PRO A 161 5.42 -11.54 16.85
CA PRO A 161 5.44 -12.44 17.99
C PRO A 161 5.91 -11.68 19.24
N ALA A 162 5.00 -10.90 19.84
CA ALA A 162 5.26 -10.08 21.02
C ALA A 162 3.98 -9.93 21.87
N THR A 163 4.16 -9.55 23.12
CA THR A 163 3.09 -9.03 23.98
C THR A 163 2.76 -7.58 23.64
N GLU A 164 1.60 -7.09 24.08
CA GLU A 164 1.22 -5.68 23.92
C GLU A 164 2.23 -4.73 24.58
N GLU A 165 2.73 -5.08 25.77
CA GLU A 165 3.71 -4.27 26.50
C GLU A 165 5.05 -4.19 25.77
N GLU A 166 5.57 -5.32 25.27
CA GLU A 166 6.80 -5.35 24.46
C GLU A 166 6.65 -4.54 23.18
N ALA A 167 5.48 -4.60 22.53
CA ALA A 167 5.21 -3.86 21.31
C ALA A 167 5.17 -2.34 21.57
N TRP A 168 4.56 -1.89 22.68
CA TRP A 168 4.62 -0.48 23.08
C TRP A 168 6.03 -0.03 23.45
N ALA A 169 6.77 -0.84 24.20
CA ALA A 169 8.14 -0.55 24.60
C ALA A 169 9.06 -0.37 23.38
N PHE A 170 8.92 -1.26 22.38
CA PHE A 170 9.65 -1.17 21.11
C PHE A 170 9.39 0.17 20.39
N HIS A 171 8.13 0.52 20.13
CA HIS A 171 7.82 1.73 19.36
C HIS A 171 8.24 3.00 20.10
N ARG A 172 8.04 3.07 21.42
CA ARG A 172 8.49 4.22 22.22
C ARG A 172 9.99 4.41 22.16
N ALA A 173 10.77 3.33 22.31
CA ALA A 173 12.23 3.40 22.25
C ALA A 173 12.70 3.89 20.87
N VAL A 174 12.22 3.24 19.81
CA VAL A 174 12.66 3.52 18.44
C VAL A 174 12.22 4.92 17.95
N PHE A 175 11.01 5.36 18.30
CA PHE A 175 10.54 6.69 17.94
C PHE A 175 11.24 7.79 18.75
N ALA A 176 11.59 7.53 20.01
CA ALA A 176 12.41 8.46 20.79
C ALA A 176 13.82 8.62 20.19
N GLU A 177 14.44 7.53 19.71
CA GLU A 177 15.72 7.59 18.99
C GLU A 177 15.62 8.42 17.70
N ALA A 178 14.46 8.37 17.03
CA ALA A 178 14.14 9.17 15.85
C ALA A 178 13.61 10.57 16.17
N ALA A 179 13.79 11.06 17.41
CA ALA A 179 13.39 12.39 17.88
C ALA A 179 11.88 12.70 17.87
N TYR A 180 11.03 11.69 17.75
CA TYR A 180 9.60 11.83 17.97
C TYR A 180 9.27 11.89 19.46
N LYS A 181 8.28 12.71 19.80
CA LYS A 181 7.76 12.87 21.17
C LYS A 181 6.34 12.37 21.25
N GLU A 182 6.02 11.55 22.24
CA GLU A 182 4.64 11.10 22.48
C GLU A 182 3.81 12.30 22.99
N THR A 183 2.90 12.82 22.17
CA THR A 183 2.03 13.98 22.49
C THR A 183 0.68 13.56 23.06
N ALA A 184 0.24 12.35 22.75
CA ALA A 184 -0.92 11.68 23.32
C ALA A 184 -0.68 10.16 23.30
N PRO A 185 -1.45 9.33 24.03
CA PRO A 185 -1.28 7.88 24.01
C PRO A 185 -1.29 7.33 22.58
N GLY A 186 -0.16 6.78 22.15
CA GLY A 186 0.02 6.23 20.80
C GLY A 186 0.14 7.27 19.68
N VAL A 187 0.33 8.56 19.99
CA VAL A 187 0.58 9.62 19.01
C VAL A 187 1.95 10.23 19.27
N PHE A 188 2.80 10.22 18.26
CA PHE A 188 4.18 10.66 18.32
C PHE A 188 4.42 11.74 17.27
N GLU A 189 4.99 12.88 17.65
CA GLU A 189 5.18 14.02 16.74
C GLU A 189 6.66 14.43 16.63
N HIS A 190 7.06 14.77 15.40
CA HIS A 190 8.38 15.32 15.06
C HIS A 190 8.25 16.18 13.79
N ASP A 191 8.77 17.42 13.83
CA ASP A 191 8.88 18.31 12.66
C ASP A 191 7.60 18.44 11.79
N GLY A 192 6.44 18.56 12.43
CA GLY A 192 5.15 18.71 11.76
C GLY A 192 4.55 17.40 11.20
N THR A 193 5.23 16.28 11.43
CA THR A 193 4.76 14.92 11.14
C THR A 193 4.21 14.28 12.42
N ALA A 194 3.10 13.56 12.31
CA ALA A 194 2.53 12.76 13.38
C ALA A 194 2.47 11.28 12.97
N LEU A 195 2.99 10.42 13.85
CA LEU A 195 2.82 8.98 13.81
C LEU A 195 1.75 8.56 14.82
N ARG A 196 0.74 7.83 14.37
CA ARG A 196 -0.25 7.18 15.23
C ARG A 196 -0.03 5.67 15.22
N VAL A 197 0.19 5.10 16.39
CA VAL A 197 0.35 3.67 16.62
C VAL A 197 -0.92 3.10 17.23
N VAL A 198 -1.39 2.00 16.67
CA VAL A 198 -2.44 1.17 17.24
C VAL A 198 -1.88 -0.23 17.40
N ILE A 199 -1.93 -0.75 18.63
CA ILE A 199 -1.51 -2.11 18.97
C ILE A 199 -2.73 -2.86 19.47
N GLN A 200 -3.01 -4.01 18.86
CA GLN A 200 -4.12 -4.88 19.26
C GLN A 200 -3.57 -6.27 19.58
N PRO A 201 -3.75 -6.78 20.81
CA PRO A 201 -3.37 -8.16 21.13
C PRO A 201 -4.27 -9.14 20.37
N LEU A 202 -3.65 -10.08 19.64
CA LEU A 202 -4.33 -11.21 19.00
C LEU A 202 -4.31 -12.45 19.91
N SER A 203 -3.23 -12.61 20.67
CA SER A 203 -3.06 -13.62 21.70
C SER A 203 -2.09 -13.13 22.79
N LYS A 204 -1.75 -13.97 23.76
CA LYS A 204 -0.74 -13.64 24.79
C LYS A 204 0.67 -13.41 24.23
N GLN A 205 0.95 -13.84 22.99
CA GLN A 205 2.28 -13.80 22.38
C GLN A 205 2.26 -13.28 20.94
N GLU A 206 1.13 -12.69 20.51
CA GLU A 206 1.01 -12.14 19.17
C GLU A 206 0.17 -10.86 19.20
N VAL A 207 0.67 -9.83 18.52
CA VAL A 207 0.00 -8.55 18.36
C VAL A 207 -0.18 -8.22 16.88
N ALA A 208 -1.26 -7.51 16.57
CA ALA A 208 -1.38 -6.74 15.34
C ALA A 208 -0.96 -5.29 15.64
N VAL A 209 -0.10 -4.73 14.80
CA VAL A 209 0.37 -3.36 14.91
C VAL A 209 -0.04 -2.61 13.65
N SER A 210 -0.52 -1.38 13.80
CA SER A 210 -0.69 -0.43 12.70
C SER A 210 -0.03 0.89 13.05
N VAL A 211 0.81 1.40 12.16
CA VAL A 211 1.44 2.72 12.27
C VAL A 211 0.97 3.57 11.10
N MET A 212 0.46 4.75 11.39
CA MET A 212 -0.04 5.71 10.41
C MET A 212 0.77 7.00 10.52
N GLU A 213 1.28 7.51 9.42
CA GLU A 213 1.94 8.80 9.34
C GLU A 213 1.10 9.79 8.55
N GLY A 214 0.89 10.98 9.11
CA GLY A 214 0.27 12.10 8.44
C GLY A 214 0.77 13.43 9.01
N ALA A 215 0.15 14.54 8.58
CA ALA A 215 0.45 15.84 9.15
C ALA A 215 0.03 15.90 10.63
N ALA A 216 0.88 16.49 11.48
CA ALA A 216 0.51 16.84 12.84
C ALA A 216 -0.65 17.84 12.81
N ALA A 217 -1.56 17.72 13.79
CA ALA A 217 -2.63 18.69 13.93
C ALA A 217 -2.00 20.07 14.15
N ARG A 218 -2.34 21.05 13.31
CA ARG A 218 -1.95 22.45 13.57
C ARG A 218 -2.58 22.85 14.89
N GLN A 219 -1.76 23.24 15.87
CA GLN A 219 -2.28 23.95 17.03
C GLN A 219 -3.06 25.18 16.50
N PRO A 220 -4.25 25.49 17.03
CA PRO A 220 -4.88 26.76 16.75
C PRO A 220 -3.88 27.86 17.11
N VAL A 221 -3.58 28.74 16.16
CA VAL A 221 -2.87 29.97 16.47
C VAL A 221 -3.76 30.72 17.45
N GLU A 222 -3.38 30.80 18.73
CA GLU A 222 -4.02 31.72 19.66
C GLU A 222 -3.81 33.13 19.07
N ASP A 223 -4.91 33.73 18.61
CA ASP A 223 -4.92 35.04 17.99
C ASP A 223 -4.57 36.08 19.06
N PRO A 224 -3.42 36.80 18.97
CA PRO A 224 -3.10 37.86 19.89
C PRO A 224 -3.70 39.16 19.35
N LEU A 225 -5.02 39.22 19.28
CA LEU A 225 -5.79 40.44 19.00
C LEU A 225 -6.76 40.55 20.18
N GLY A 226 -6.44 41.29 21.23
CA GLY A 226 -6.41 42.75 21.14
C GLY A 226 -7.82 43.26 21.35
N GLU A 227 -8.39 43.04 22.54
CA GLU A 227 -9.59 43.76 22.98
C GLU A 227 -9.14 45.08 23.59
N ASP A 228 -9.03 46.08 22.73
CA ASP A 228 -9.09 47.49 23.10
C ASP A 228 -10.56 47.86 23.40
N GLU A 229 -10.72 48.57 24.52
CA GLU A 229 -11.77 49.53 24.90
C GLU A 229 -13.16 49.07 25.43
N PRO A 230 -13.89 49.95 26.17
CA PRO A 230 -13.48 51.22 26.81
C PRO A 230 -13.81 51.30 28.33
N SER A 231 -13.15 52.25 29.01
CA SER A 231 -13.54 52.70 30.37
C SER A 231 -14.79 53.59 30.31
N PRO A 232 -15.69 53.54 31.32
CA PRO A 232 -16.79 54.49 31.47
C PRO A 232 -16.36 55.87 31.99
#